data_AF-A0A948SWU6-F1
#
_entry.id   AF-A0A948SWU6-F1
#
_cell.length_a   1.000
_cell.length_b   1.000
_cell.length_c   1.000
_cell.angle_alpha   90.00
_cell.angle_beta   90.00
_cell.angle_gamma   90.00
#
_symmetry.space_group_name_H-M   'P 1'
#
loop_
_entity.id
_entity.type
_entity.pdbx_description
1 polymer ?
#
loop_
_entity_poly.entity_id
_entity_poly.type
_entity_poly.pdbx_seq_one_letter_code
_entity_poly.pdbx_strand_id
1 'polypeptide(L)'
;MADPTADVSASSTTDWPTTDSGIPIAPLYTADSLNGWDAASQLGEPGKPPYTRGVYPTMYRGKLWTMRQYAGFGTAASTNERFKFLLQAGQTGLSCAFDLPTQMGYDSDHPRAEGEVGKVGVAIDSMADMRILLSGLPLDKVSTSMTINSTGAIL
;
A
#
# COMPACT_ATOMS: atom_id res chain seq x y z
N MET A 1 -42.17 -30.88 29.38
CA MET A 1 -40.98 -31.09 28.54
C MET A 1 -41.26 -30.38 27.23
N ALA A 2 -40.56 -29.26 26.96
CA ALA A 2 -40.71 -28.53 25.72
C ALA A 2 -39.89 -29.23 24.62
N ASP A 3 -40.49 -29.33 23.44
CA ASP A 3 -39.93 -29.95 22.24
C ASP A 3 -38.68 -29.18 21.76
N PRO A 4 -37.49 -29.80 21.64
CA PRO A 4 -36.28 -29.11 21.20
C PRO A 4 -36.22 -28.86 19.69
N THR A 5 -37.24 -29.25 18.91
CA THR A 5 -37.29 -28.99 17.46
C THR A 5 -37.99 -27.69 17.10
N ALA A 6 -37.89 -26.66 17.94
CA ALA A 6 -38.41 -25.33 17.61
C ALA A 6 -37.65 -24.75 16.38
N ASP A 7 -38.32 -24.89 15.24
CA ASP A 7 -38.25 -24.11 14.00
C ASP A 7 -37.05 -23.17 13.88
N VAL A 8 -35.98 -23.66 13.25
CA VAL A 8 -34.97 -22.79 12.62
C VAL A 8 -35.63 -22.20 11.37
N SER A 9 -36.54 -21.26 11.58
CA SER A 9 -37.16 -20.52 10.49
C SER A 9 -36.04 -19.89 9.67
N ALA A 10 -36.11 -20.09 8.35
CA ALA A 10 -35.10 -19.63 7.41
C ALA A 10 -34.93 -18.11 7.54
N SER A 11 -33.86 -17.69 8.21
CA SER A 11 -33.47 -16.29 8.32
C SER A 11 -33.39 -15.70 6.92
N SER A 12 -34.19 -14.66 6.67
CA SER A 12 -34.12 -13.89 5.44
C SER A 12 -32.73 -13.29 5.30
N THR A 13 -32.15 -13.28 4.10
CA THR A 13 -30.80 -12.71 3.85
C THR A 13 -30.70 -11.22 4.24
N THR A 14 -31.84 -10.56 4.45
CA THR A 14 -32.00 -9.17 4.91
C THR A 14 -31.59 -8.93 6.35
N ASP A 15 -31.49 -9.96 7.20
CA ASP A 15 -31.13 -9.82 8.62
C ASP A 15 -29.64 -10.10 8.90
N TRP A 16 -28.87 -10.41 7.87
CA TRP A 16 -27.45 -10.72 8.03
C TRP A 16 -26.61 -9.46 8.22
N PRO A 17 -25.58 -9.48 9.08
CA PRO A 17 -24.61 -8.40 9.11
C PRO A 17 -23.95 -8.27 7.73
N THR A 18 -23.70 -7.04 7.31
CA THR A 18 -23.04 -6.76 6.04
C THR A 18 -21.62 -6.27 6.30
N THR A 19 -20.72 -6.51 5.34
CA THR A 19 -19.43 -5.81 5.29
C THR A 19 -19.65 -4.31 5.01
N ASP A 20 -18.62 -3.48 5.19
CA ASP A 20 -18.67 -2.06 4.82
C ASP A 20 -18.98 -1.82 3.33
N SER A 21 -18.79 -2.83 2.48
CA SER A 21 -19.16 -2.82 1.06
C SER A 21 -20.60 -3.29 0.78
N GLY A 22 -21.41 -3.52 1.83
CA GLY A 22 -22.81 -3.96 1.71
C GLY A 22 -22.99 -5.44 1.36
N ILE A 23 -21.94 -6.26 1.44
CA ILE A 23 -22.02 -7.70 1.14
C ILE A 23 -22.55 -8.44 2.38
N PRO A 24 -23.70 -9.14 2.31
CA PRO A 24 -24.24 -9.91 3.44
C PRO A 24 -23.29 -11.04 3.86
N ILE A 25 -23.12 -11.24 5.16
CA ILE A 25 -22.26 -12.27 5.75
C ILE A 25 -23.15 -13.38 6.31
N ALA A 26 -23.20 -14.50 5.59
CA ALA A 26 -23.90 -15.69 6.06
C ALA A 26 -23.27 -16.24 7.36
N PRO A 27 -24.06 -16.83 8.27
CA PRO A 27 -23.54 -17.42 9.50
C PRO A 27 -22.70 -18.69 9.25
N LEU A 28 -22.86 -19.34 8.11
CA LEU A 28 -22.12 -20.53 7.69
C LEU A 28 -21.97 -20.56 6.17
N TYR A 29 -20.76 -20.84 5.68
CA TYR A 29 -20.48 -21.10 4.28
C TYR A 29 -20.19 -22.59 4.09
N THR A 30 -20.89 -23.24 3.15
CA THR A 30 -20.75 -24.66 2.81
C THR A 30 -20.41 -24.83 1.34
N ALA A 31 -20.32 -26.07 0.85
CA ALA A 31 -20.17 -26.33 -0.58
C ALA A 31 -21.32 -25.72 -1.41
N ASP A 32 -22.55 -25.67 -0.87
CA ASP A 32 -23.70 -25.06 -1.55
C ASP A 32 -23.57 -23.54 -1.71
N SER A 33 -22.74 -22.89 -0.88
CA SER A 33 -22.43 -21.47 -1.01
C SER A 33 -21.61 -21.15 -2.28
N LEU A 34 -21.05 -22.18 -2.94
CA LEU A 34 -20.34 -22.05 -4.21
C LEU A 34 -21.24 -22.35 -5.42
N ASN A 35 -22.58 -22.41 -5.25
CA ASN A 35 -23.50 -22.61 -6.36
C ASN A 35 -23.31 -21.53 -7.45
N GLY A 36 -23.02 -21.97 -8.68
CA GLY A 36 -22.72 -21.09 -9.81
C GLY A 36 -21.27 -20.59 -9.88
N TRP A 37 -20.39 -21.04 -8.98
CA TRP A 37 -18.97 -20.74 -9.02
C TRP A 37 -18.18 -21.84 -9.76
N ASP A 38 -17.29 -21.44 -10.66
CA ASP A 38 -16.40 -22.33 -11.41
C ASP A 38 -14.94 -22.02 -11.11
N ALA A 39 -14.26 -22.97 -10.46
CA ALA A 39 -12.85 -22.86 -10.14
C ALA A 39 -11.96 -22.67 -11.38
N ALA A 40 -12.30 -23.31 -12.49
CA ALA A 40 -11.43 -23.29 -13.67
C ALA A 40 -11.37 -21.89 -14.29
N SER A 41 -12.51 -21.21 -14.41
CA SER A 41 -12.58 -19.86 -14.99
C SER A 41 -12.38 -18.72 -13.98
N GLN A 42 -12.79 -18.89 -12.71
CA GLN A 42 -12.78 -17.80 -11.72
C GLN A 42 -11.60 -17.85 -10.75
N LEU A 43 -11.03 -19.03 -10.49
CA LEU A 43 -9.83 -19.17 -9.65
C LEU A 43 -8.55 -19.28 -10.49
N GLY A 44 -8.52 -20.18 -11.46
CA GLY A 44 -7.39 -20.40 -12.36
C GLY A 44 -6.08 -20.83 -11.66
N GLU A 45 -4.97 -20.72 -12.39
CA GLU A 45 -3.60 -20.99 -11.91
C GLU A 45 -2.84 -19.69 -11.59
N PRO A 46 -1.88 -19.69 -10.65
CA PRO A 46 -1.05 -18.51 -10.39
C PRO A 46 -0.23 -18.14 -11.64
N GLY A 47 -0.14 -16.84 -11.92
CA GLY A 47 0.57 -16.32 -13.09
C GLY A 47 -0.19 -16.43 -14.42
N LYS A 48 -1.47 -16.82 -14.40
CA LYS A 48 -2.35 -16.84 -15.58
C LYS A 48 -3.65 -16.08 -15.28
N PRO A 49 -4.30 -15.46 -16.28
CA PRO A 49 -5.64 -14.89 -16.12
C PRO A 49 -6.61 -15.93 -15.51
N PRO A 50 -7.52 -15.54 -14.60
CA PRO A 50 -7.81 -14.17 -14.13
C PRO A 50 -6.88 -13.64 -13.03
N TYR A 51 -5.77 -14.33 -12.73
CA TYR A 51 -4.79 -13.98 -11.69
C TYR A 51 -5.32 -13.97 -10.25
N THR A 52 -6.46 -14.58 -9.98
CA THR A 52 -7.05 -14.69 -8.64
C THR A 52 -6.08 -15.32 -7.63
N ARG A 53 -5.21 -16.25 -8.08
CA ARG A 53 -4.15 -16.88 -7.25
C ARG A 53 -2.82 -16.13 -7.24
N GLY A 54 -2.75 -14.95 -7.85
CA GLY A 54 -1.56 -14.10 -7.93
C GLY A 54 -1.03 -13.93 -9.36
N VAL A 55 -0.33 -12.82 -9.59
CA VAL A 55 0.21 -12.42 -10.90
C VAL A 55 1.50 -13.16 -11.30
N TYR A 56 2.16 -13.84 -10.37
CA TYR A 56 3.38 -14.61 -10.63
C TYR A 56 3.19 -16.10 -10.34
N PRO A 57 3.74 -17.02 -11.15
CA PRO A 57 3.56 -18.47 -10.95
C PRO A 57 4.05 -18.99 -9.60
N THR A 58 5.15 -18.43 -9.08
CA THR A 58 5.80 -18.90 -7.84
C THR A 58 5.50 -18.04 -6.62
N MET A 59 4.93 -16.84 -6.82
CA MET A 59 4.69 -15.82 -5.79
C MET A 59 5.86 -15.75 -4.78
N TYR A 60 5.54 -15.82 -3.48
CA TYR A 60 6.48 -15.64 -2.37
C TYR A 60 7.40 -16.83 -2.11
N ARG A 61 7.20 -17.97 -2.80
CA ARG A 61 8.18 -19.07 -2.82
C ARG A 61 9.38 -18.74 -3.71
N GLY A 62 9.19 -17.87 -4.72
CA GLY A 62 10.27 -17.39 -5.60
C GLY A 62 10.88 -16.09 -5.09
N LYS A 63 10.05 -15.08 -4.81
CA LYS A 63 10.49 -13.78 -4.29
C LYS A 63 9.46 -13.24 -3.31
N LEU A 64 9.90 -12.90 -2.10
CA LEU A 64 9.05 -12.22 -1.11
C LEU A 64 8.56 -10.87 -1.64
N TRP A 65 7.47 -10.36 -1.07
CA TRP A 65 7.05 -8.98 -1.33
C TRP A 65 8.13 -8.00 -0.91
N THR A 66 8.19 -6.84 -1.58
CA THR A 66 9.10 -5.77 -1.18
C THR A 66 8.63 -5.19 0.15
N MET A 67 9.47 -5.28 1.18
CA MET A 67 9.27 -4.53 2.42
C MET A 67 9.65 -3.08 2.12
N ARG A 68 8.65 -2.19 2.10
CA ARG A 68 8.81 -0.80 1.69
C ARG A 68 8.14 0.12 2.70
N GLN A 69 8.91 0.63 3.67
CA GLN A 69 8.40 1.62 4.61
C GLN A 69 8.32 2.98 3.93
N TYR A 70 7.18 3.63 4.09
CA TYR A 70 6.97 5.03 3.73
C TYR A 70 7.64 5.94 4.76
N ALA A 71 8.56 6.80 4.31
CA ALA A 71 9.32 7.68 5.18
C ALA A 71 9.73 8.98 4.45
N GLY A 72 9.82 10.05 5.24
CA GLY A 72 10.24 11.38 4.84
C GLY A 72 9.86 12.36 5.94
N PHE A 73 10.81 13.16 6.41
CA PHE A 73 10.57 14.20 7.41
C PHE A 73 11.75 15.18 7.46
N GLY A 74 11.44 16.47 7.60
CA GLY A 74 12.42 17.53 7.72
C GLY A 74 13.27 17.67 6.46
N THR A 75 14.58 17.66 6.64
CA THR A 75 15.55 17.89 5.56
C THR A 75 15.87 16.63 4.76
N ALA A 76 16.40 16.81 3.55
CA ALA A 76 16.93 15.73 2.73
C ALA A 76 17.99 14.88 3.46
N ALA A 77 18.85 15.52 4.27
CA ALA A 77 19.88 14.82 5.04
C ALA A 77 19.28 13.91 6.13
N SER A 78 18.34 14.43 6.91
CA SER A 78 17.65 13.66 7.96
C SER A 78 16.86 12.48 7.37
N THR A 79 16.22 12.68 6.22
CA THR A 79 15.50 11.60 5.54
C THR A 79 16.46 10.56 4.93
N ASN A 80 17.62 10.99 4.40
CA ASN A 80 18.67 10.07 3.93
C ASN A 80 19.18 9.16 5.05
N GLU A 81 19.45 9.72 6.23
CA GLU A 81 19.85 8.95 7.42
C GLU A 81 18.78 7.91 7.79
N ARG A 82 17.50 8.32 7.75
CA ARG A 82 16.38 7.40 7.97
C ARG A 82 16.32 6.28 6.94
N PHE A 83 16.55 6.56 5.66
CA PHE A 83 16.61 5.52 4.62
C PHE A 83 17.75 4.53 4.86
N LYS A 84 18.94 5.02 5.20
CA LYS A 84 20.09 4.15 5.53
C LYS A 84 19.78 3.25 6.73
N PHE A 85 19.20 3.81 7.79
CA PHE A 85 18.76 3.04 8.96
C PHE A 85 17.77 1.94 8.58
N LEU A 86 16.74 2.27 7.79
CA LEU A 86 15.72 1.31 7.38
C LEU A 86 16.29 0.19 6.50
N LEU A 87 17.17 0.51 5.55
CA LEU A 87 17.85 -0.49 4.73
C LEU A 87 18.71 -1.44 5.59
N GLN A 88 19.45 -0.90 6.57
CA GLN A 88 20.21 -1.71 7.52
C GLN A 88 19.31 -2.61 8.38
N ALA A 89 18.08 -2.17 8.67
CA ALA A 89 17.07 -2.95 9.39
C ALA A 89 16.29 -3.96 8.52
N GLY A 90 16.66 -4.14 7.24
CA GLY A 90 16.09 -5.17 6.35
C GLY A 90 15.03 -4.68 5.37
N GLN A 91 14.81 -3.37 5.24
CA GLN A 91 13.98 -2.81 4.17
C GLN A 91 14.57 -3.13 2.79
N THR A 92 13.72 -3.48 1.82
CA THR A 92 14.12 -3.93 0.48
C THR A 92 13.70 -2.99 -0.66
N GLY A 93 13.04 -1.88 -0.33
CA GLY A 93 12.75 -0.79 -1.27
C GLY A 93 12.42 0.50 -0.54
N LEU A 94 12.70 1.65 -1.14
CA LEU A 94 12.50 2.97 -0.54
C LEU A 94 11.12 3.53 -0.90
N SER A 95 10.46 4.26 0.00
CA SER A 95 9.26 5.03 -0.34
C SER A 95 9.33 6.41 0.29
N CYS A 96 9.42 7.43 -0.55
CA CYS A 96 9.67 8.81 -0.14
C CYS A 96 8.36 9.58 0.03
N ALA A 97 8.21 10.19 1.21
CA ALA A 97 7.15 11.14 1.54
C ALA A 97 7.68 12.57 1.39
N PHE A 98 7.01 13.40 0.59
CA PHE A 98 7.37 14.81 0.42
C PHE A 98 6.50 15.69 1.31
N ASP A 99 7.01 16.85 1.71
CA ASP A 99 6.21 17.81 2.46
C ASP A 99 5.09 18.43 1.59
N LEU A 100 4.23 19.24 2.20
CA LEU A 100 3.10 19.83 1.49
C LEU A 100 3.55 20.88 0.44
N PRO A 101 4.51 21.79 0.71
CA PRO A 101 5.07 22.69 -0.30
C PRO A 101 5.56 21.99 -1.58
N THR A 102 6.42 20.98 -1.44
CA THR A 102 6.95 20.19 -2.57
C THR A 102 5.83 19.49 -3.34
N GLN A 103 4.80 18.97 -2.65
CA GLN A 103 3.63 18.37 -3.32
C GLN A 103 2.78 19.37 -4.10
N MET A 104 2.74 20.63 -3.64
CA MET A 104 1.97 21.71 -4.26
C MET A 104 2.76 22.53 -5.30
N GLY A 105 4.07 22.30 -5.42
CA GLY A 105 4.94 23.00 -6.37
C GLY A 105 5.40 24.37 -5.88
N TYR A 106 5.57 24.51 -4.57
CA TYR A 106 6.20 25.69 -3.97
C TYR A 106 7.58 25.34 -3.45
N ASP A 107 8.54 26.22 -3.72
CA ASP A 107 9.82 26.24 -3.02
C ASP A 107 9.61 26.60 -1.55
N SER A 108 10.53 26.15 -0.69
CA SER A 108 10.45 26.31 0.76
C SER A 108 10.43 27.77 1.24
N ASP A 109 10.88 28.74 0.44
CA ASP A 109 10.85 30.17 0.73
C ASP A 109 9.57 30.88 0.27
N HIS A 110 8.67 30.16 -0.43
CA HIS A 110 7.42 30.73 -0.91
C HIS A 110 6.52 31.10 0.29
N PRO A 111 5.83 32.26 0.29
CA PRO A 111 5.01 32.69 1.42
C PRO A 111 3.91 31.69 1.83
N ARG A 112 3.41 30.88 0.89
CA ARG A 112 2.40 29.83 1.17
C ARG A 112 2.99 28.54 1.78
N ALA A 113 4.31 28.41 1.82
CA ALA A 113 5.01 27.26 2.41
C ALA A 113 5.26 27.45 3.91
N GLU A 114 5.09 28.66 4.43
CA GLU A 114 5.33 29.00 5.84
C GLU A 114 4.59 28.02 6.77
N GLY A 115 5.35 27.41 7.69
CA GLY A 115 4.82 26.47 8.70
C GLY A 115 4.59 25.03 8.21
N GLU A 116 4.82 24.74 6.92
CA GLU A 116 4.61 23.40 6.34
C GLU A 116 5.89 22.74 5.81
N VAL A 117 6.98 23.50 5.64
CA VAL A 117 8.28 23.00 5.19
C VAL A 117 8.80 21.87 6.09
N GLY A 118 9.02 20.70 5.50
CA GLY A 118 9.57 19.52 6.18
C GLY A 118 8.66 18.88 7.25
N LYS A 119 7.42 19.33 7.41
CA LYS A 119 6.55 18.93 8.54
C LYS A 119 5.90 17.57 8.39
N VAL A 120 5.45 17.25 7.17
CA VAL A 120 4.73 16.00 6.85
C VAL A 120 5.48 15.12 5.84
N GLY A 121 6.70 15.51 5.51
CA GLY A 121 7.55 14.84 4.55
C GLY A 121 8.90 15.53 4.43
N VAL A 122 9.73 15.10 3.49
CA VAL A 122 10.99 15.79 3.17
C VAL A 122 10.73 17.00 2.29
N ALA A 123 11.38 18.13 2.61
CA ALA A 123 11.41 19.31 1.75
C ALA A 123 12.40 19.11 0.59
N ILE A 124 11.94 19.31 -0.64
CA ILE A 124 12.76 19.25 -1.86
C ILE A 124 12.37 20.43 -2.75
N ASP A 125 13.32 21.35 -2.94
CA ASP A 125 13.16 22.51 -3.81
C ASP A 125 13.95 22.32 -5.11
N SER A 126 15.01 21.51 -5.07
CA SER A 126 15.98 21.43 -6.16
C SER A 126 16.60 20.04 -6.33
N MET A 127 17.29 19.89 -7.47
CA MET A 127 18.17 18.76 -7.73
C MET A 127 19.27 18.58 -6.67
N ALA A 128 19.68 19.64 -5.96
CA ALA A 128 20.68 19.53 -4.90
C ALA A 128 20.12 18.73 -3.71
N ASP A 129 18.86 18.96 -3.35
CA ASP A 129 18.20 18.25 -2.25
C ASP A 129 17.98 16.78 -2.59
N MET A 130 17.58 16.48 -3.83
CA MET A 130 17.47 15.10 -4.31
C MET A 130 18.80 14.35 -4.27
N ARG A 131 19.92 15.02 -4.61
CA ARG A 131 21.26 14.43 -4.48
C ARG A 131 21.60 14.11 -3.03
N ILE A 132 21.24 14.98 -2.09
CA ILE A 132 21.44 14.75 -0.65
C ILE A 132 20.56 13.59 -0.18
N LEU A 133 19.27 13.61 -0.52
CA LEU A 133 18.27 12.62 -0.14
C LEU A 133 18.70 11.21 -0.53
N LEU A 134 19.26 11.04 -1.73
CA LEU A 134 19.65 9.74 -2.28
C LEU A 134 21.14 9.41 -2.10
N SER A 135 21.90 10.29 -1.44
CA SER A 135 23.35 10.16 -1.30
C SER A 135 23.75 8.86 -0.60
N GLY A 136 24.59 8.06 -1.27
CA GLY A 136 25.13 6.80 -0.75
C GLY A 136 24.10 5.66 -0.62
N LEU A 137 22.91 5.79 -1.23
CA LEU A 137 21.95 4.68 -1.32
C LEU A 137 22.26 3.80 -2.55
N PRO A 138 22.09 2.48 -2.47
CA PRO A 138 22.39 1.55 -3.57
C PRO A 138 21.25 1.51 -4.59
N LEU A 139 21.05 2.61 -5.35
CA LEU A 139 19.93 2.80 -6.27
C LEU A 139 19.84 1.75 -7.41
N ASP A 140 20.94 1.05 -7.68
CA ASP A 140 21.01 -0.07 -8.62
C ASP A 140 20.43 -1.38 -8.06
N LYS A 141 20.30 -1.48 -6.73
CA LYS A 141 19.88 -2.71 -6.02
C LYS A 141 18.51 -2.57 -5.36
N VAL A 142 18.11 -1.36 -4.99
CA VAL A 142 16.82 -1.10 -4.36
C VAL A 142 15.94 -0.28 -5.28
N SER A 143 14.66 -0.61 -5.31
CA SER A 143 13.67 0.19 -6.03
C SER A 143 13.23 1.37 -5.17
N THR A 144 13.09 2.53 -5.80
CA THR A 144 12.59 3.75 -5.15
C THR A 144 11.18 4.03 -5.62
N SER A 145 10.27 4.26 -4.67
CA SER A 145 8.94 4.81 -4.89
C SER A 145 8.91 6.23 -4.35
N MET A 146 8.19 7.10 -5.04
CA MET A 146 8.03 8.50 -4.65
C MET A 146 6.52 8.77 -4.62
N THR A 147 5.98 9.11 -3.44
CA THR A 147 4.56 9.44 -3.31
C THR A 147 4.39 10.90 -3.67
N ILE A 148 4.28 11.15 -4.97
CA ILE A 148 4.16 12.48 -5.55
C ILE A 148 3.18 12.42 -6.72
N ASN A 149 2.46 13.53 -6.94
CA ASN A 149 1.40 13.61 -7.95
C ASN A 149 1.69 14.76 -8.92
N SER A 150 1.07 15.93 -8.70
CA SER A 150 1.07 17.08 -9.60
C SER A 150 2.47 17.56 -10.01
N THR A 151 3.45 17.45 -9.12
CA THR A 151 4.84 17.90 -9.34
C THR A 151 5.79 16.77 -9.72
N GLY A 152 5.30 15.54 -9.92
CA GLY A 152 6.16 14.37 -10.13
C GLY A 152 7.06 14.44 -11.37
N ALA A 153 6.68 15.21 -12.39
CA ALA A 153 7.47 15.39 -13.61
C ALA A 153 8.57 16.44 -13.52
N ILE A 154 8.54 17.29 -12.48
CA ILE A 154 9.45 18.44 -12.32
C ILE A 154 10.36 18.31 -11.09
N LEU A 155 10.23 17.20 -10.37
CA LEU A 155 11.02 16.83 -9.20
C LEU A 155 12.30 16.06 -9.58
#